data_AF-A0A9E2F1I6-F1
#
_entry.id   AF-A0A9E2F1I6-F1
#
_cell.length_a   1.000
_cell.length_b   1.000
_cell.length_c   1.000
_cell.angle_alpha   90.00
_cell.angle_beta   90.00
_cell.angle_gamma   90.00
#
_symmetry.space_group_name_H-M   'P 1'
#
loop_
_entity.id
_entity.type
_entity.pdbx_description
1 polymer ?
#
loop_
_entity_poly.entity_id
_entity_poly.type
_entity_poly.pdbx_seq_one_letter_code
_entity_poly.pdbx_strand_id
1 'polypeptide(L)'
;MLNDILIILILSVMGVAVFKLIDVPAVLGYLVVGLLASENAFGLIQDSHAIEQIAEIGVVFLLFTIGLEVSIPRLISMRKIVFGIGVAQVVVSTLSTVAVGLFLGLSWQVAFALGGALAMSSSAIVVKLLTEQYELHQPHGNISLGVLLFQDLAVVPFLVL
;
A
#
# COMPACT_ATOMS: atom_id res chain seq x y z
N MET A 1 -2.72 -13.07 24.02
CA MET A 1 -3.92 -12.57 23.29
C MET A 1 -4.62 -11.34 23.88
N LEU A 2 -5.50 -11.42 24.91
CA LEU A 2 -6.41 -10.31 25.26
C LEU A 2 -5.69 -9.06 25.81
N ASN A 3 -4.63 -9.28 26.59
CA ASN A 3 -3.76 -8.21 27.08
C ASN A 3 -2.99 -7.52 25.94
N ASP A 4 -2.48 -8.29 25.00
CA ASP A 4 -1.70 -7.78 23.86
C ASP A 4 -2.59 -6.95 22.92
N ILE A 5 -3.83 -7.40 22.68
CA ILE A 5 -4.83 -6.65 21.91
C ILE A 5 -5.14 -5.31 22.58
N LEU A 6 -5.32 -5.29 23.91
CA LEU A 6 -5.57 -4.05 24.65
C LEU A 6 -4.38 -3.10 24.57
N ILE A 7 -3.15 -3.60 24.74
CA ILE A 7 -1.92 -2.81 24.61
C ILE A 7 -1.83 -2.21 23.20
N ILE A 8 -2.01 -3.00 22.16
CA ILE A 8 -1.97 -2.54 20.77
C ILE A 8 -3.04 -1.50 20.50
N LEU A 9 -4.27 -1.70 21.00
CA LEU A 9 -5.37 -0.78 20.78
C LEU A 9 -5.12 0.56 21.48
N ILE A 10 -4.64 0.54 22.73
CA ILE A 10 -4.27 1.75 23.47
C ILE A 10 -3.13 2.49 22.75
N LEU A 11 -2.05 1.77 22.41
CA LEU A 11 -0.91 2.35 21.69
C LEU A 11 -1.33 2.92 20.33
N SER A 12 -2.20 2.22 19.60
CA SER A 12 -2.70 2.65 18.30
C SER A 12 -3.56 3.91 18.42
N VAL A 13 -4.45 3.97 19.41
CA VAL A 13 -5.28 5.16 19.66
C VAL A 13 -4.39 6.35 20.03
N MET A 14 -3.41 6.17 20.92
CA MET A 14 -2.48 7.26 21.28
C MET A 14 -1.62 7.69 20.09
N GLY A 15 -1.04 6.74 19.36
CA GLY A 15 -0.19 7.03 18.19
C GLY A 15 -0.97 7.78 17.12
N VAL A 16 -2.18 7.32 16.79
CA VAL A 16 -3.04 8.02 15.82
C VAL A 16 -3.47 9.39 16.32
N ALA A 17 -3.79 9.55 17.61
CA ALA A 17 -4.13 10.85 18.17
C ALA A 17 -2.97 11.85 18.04
N VAL A 18 -1.74 11.43 18.31
CA VAL A 18 -0.54 12.24 18.12
C VAL A 18 -0.35 12.60 16.65
N PHE A 19 -0.46 11.63 15.73
CA PHE A 19 -0.28 11.86 14.29
C PHE A 19 -1.37 12.78 13.71
N LYS A 20 -2.61 12.64 14.16
CA LYS A 20 -3.70 13.55 13.80
C LYS A 20 -3.48 14.96 14.34
N LEU A 21 -2.88 15.12 15.53
CA LEU A 21 -2.60 16.44 16.10
C LEU A 21 -1.55 17.22 15.29
N ILE A 22 -0.66 16.52 14.60
CA ILE A 22 0.36 17.11 13.72
C ILE A 22 -0.04 17.12 12.23
N ASP A 23 -1.32 16.90 11.92
CA ASP A 23 -1.89 16.84 10.56
C ASP A 23 -1.23 15.79 9.63
N VAL A 24 -0.73 14.69 10.20
CA VAL A 24 -0.13 13.57 9.46
C VAL A 24 -1.15 12.43 9.30
N PRO A 25 -1.18 11.72 8.15
CA PRO A 25 -2.09 10.59 7.94
C PRO A 25 -2.04 9.52 9.04
N ALA A 26 -3.22 9.09 9.50
CA ALA A 26 -3.37 8.13 10.59
C ALA A 26 -2.68 6.79 10.30
N VAL A 27 -2.60 6.39 9.02
CA VAL A 27 -1.88 5.21 8.56
C VAL A 27 -0.44 5.16 9.05
N LEU A 28 0.26 6.30 9.07
CA LEU A 28 1.63 6.38 9.57
C LEU A 28 1.70 6.15 11.09
N GLY A 29 0.71 6.63 11.84
CA GLY A 29 0.59 6.36 13.26
C GLY A 29 0.44 4.88 13.57
N TYR A 30 -0.41 4.17 12.83
CA TYR A 30 -0.55 2.71 12.97
C TYR A 30 0.76 1.96 12.65
N LEU A 31 1.47 2.36 11.59
CA LEU A 31 2.75 1.75 11.20
C LEU A 31 3.83 1.96 12.24
N VAL A 32 3.96 3.18 12.77
CA VAL A 32 4.94 3.50 13.82
C VAL A 32 4.63 2.73 15.10
N VAL A 33 3.36 2.67 15.50
CA VAL A 33 2.94 1.88 16.67
C VAL A 33 3.27 0.40 16.46
N GLY A 34 2.98 -0.16 15.29
CA GLY A 34 3.31 -1.55 14.98
C GLY A 34 4.82 -1.84 15.01
N LEU A 35 5.63 -0.93 14.44
CA LEU A 35 7.09 -1.03 14.50
C LEU A 35 7.63 -0.99 15.94
N LEU A 36 7.11 -0.07 16.77
CA LEU A 36 7.55 0.08 18.16
C LEU A 36 7.04 -1.06 19.05
N ALA A 37 5.81 -1.53 18.84
CA ALA A 37 5.23 -2.60 19.63
C ALA A 37 5.76 -3.99 19.25
N SER A 38 6.46 -4.11 18.11
CA SER A 38 7.10 -5.34 17.65
C SER A 38 8.06 -5.94 18.68
N GLU A 39 8.20 -7.27 18.66
CA GLU A 39 9.11 -8.03 19.52
C GLU A 39 10.55 -7.50 19.45
N ASN A 40 11.00 -7.14 18.24
CA ASN A 40 12.35 -6.63 17.98
C ASN A 40 12.60 -5.19 18.47
N ALA A 41 11.56 -4.47 18.89
CA ALA A 41 11.67 -3.09 19.35
C ALA A 41 11.52 -3.00 20.88
N PHE A 42 10.29 -3.05 21.39
CA PHE A 42 10.00 -2.96 22.83
C PHE A 42 9.54 -4.29 23.44
N GLY A 43 9.38 -5.36 22.66
CA GLY A 43 9.02 -6.69 23.21
C GLY A 43 7.63 -6.76 23.84
N LEU A 44 6.75 -5.78 23.53
CA LEU A 44 5.43 -5.63 24.16
C LEU A 44 4.42 -6.68 23.68
N ILE A 45 4.67 -7.28 22.52
CA ILE A 45 3.81 -8.29 21.90
C ILE A 45 4.58 -9.60 21.87
N GLN A 46 4.09 -10.60 22.61
CA GLN A 46 4.69 -11.95 22.67
C GLN A 46 3.94 -12.98 21.81
N ASP A 47 2.72 -12.66 21.39
CA ASP A 47 1.77 -13.58 20.75
C ASP A 47 1.53 -13.18 19.29
N SER A 48 2.59 -13.21 18.48
CA SER A 48 2.60 -12.69 17.10
C SER A 48 1.58 -13.40 16.19
N HIS A 49 1.34 -14.70 16.40
CA HIS A 49 0.56 -15.50 15.46
C HIS A 49 -0.95 -15.17 15.50
N ALA A 50 -1.50 -14.93 16.69
CA ALA A 50 -2.90 -14.56 16.83
C ALA A 50 -3.22 -13.15 16.31
N ILE A 51 -2.26 -12.22 16.48
CA ILE A 51 -2.39 -10.85 15.97
C ILE A 51 -2.31 -10.83 14.45
N GLU A 52 -1.45 -11.65 13.85
CA GLU A 52 -1.34 -11.82 12.41
C GLU A 52 -2.67 -12.29 11.79
N GLN A 53 -3.31 -13.31 12.36
CA GLN A 53 -4.61 -13.80 11.88
C GLN A 53 -5.70 -12.72 11.93
N ILE A 54 -5.73 -11.91 13.00
CA ILE A 54 -6.69 -10.79 13.11
C ILE A 54 -6.37 -9.70 12.08
N ALA A 55 -5.10 -9.40 11.84
CA ALA A 55 -4.67 -8.42 10.86
C ALA A 55 -5.05 -8.83 9.43
N GLU A 56 -4.86 -10.11 9.06
CA GLU A 56 -5.29 -10.65 7.76
C GLU A 56 -6.79 -10.47 7.54
N ILE A 57 -7.61 -10.82 8.54
CA ILE A 57 -9.07 -10.60 8.49
C ILE A 57 -9.39 -9.12 8.31
N GLY A 58 -8.71 -8.23 9.03
CA GLY A 58 -8.88 -6.78 8.89
C GLY A 58 -8.55 -6.27 7.48
N VAL A 59 -7.47 -6.77 6.87
CA VAL A 59 -7.10 -6.44 5.49
C VAL A 59 -8.14 -6.97 4.49
N VAL A 60 -8.65 -8.19 4.68
CA VAL A 60 -9.72 -8.75 3.84
C VAL A 60 -10.97 -7.89 3.90
N PHE A 61 -11.41 -7.48 5.09
CA PHE A 61 -12.56 -6.58 5.23
C PHE A 61 -12.31 -5.21 4.60
N LEU A 62 -11.11 -4.63 4.76
CA LEU A 62 -10.74 -3.36 4.13
C LEU A 62 -10.83 -3.46 2.61
N LEU A 63 -10.19 -4.46 2.00
CA LEU A 63 -10.20 -4.68 0.56
C LEU A 63 -11.61 -4.98 0.05
N PHE A 64 -12.42 -5.70 0.82
CA PHE A 64 -13.82 -5.96 0.50
C PHE A 64 -14.68 -4.69 0.51
N THR A 65 -14.57 -3.87 1.57
CA THR A 65 -15.28 -2.58 1.66
C THR A 65 -14.88 -1.65 0.52
N ILE A 66 -13.59 -1.58 0.18
CA ILE A 66 -13.12 -0.84 -0.99
C ILE A 66 -13.75 -1.40 -2.27
N GLY A 67 -13.79 -2.73 -2.42
CA GLY A 67 -14.42 -3.40 -3.56
C GLY A 67 -15.91 -3.08 -3.71
N LEU A 68 -16.64 -2.91 -2.60
CA LEU A 68 -18.05 -2.48 -2.62
C LEU A 68 -18.22 -1.01 -3.04
N GLU A 69 -17.23 -0.15 -2.77
CA GLU A 69 -17.25 1.27 -3.14
C GLU A 69 -16.93 1.48 -4.63
N VAL A 70 -16.20 0.53 -5.26
CA VAL A 70 -15.86 0.58 -6.69
C VAL A 70 -16.94 -0.09 -7.54
N SER A 71 -17.73 0.71 -8.24
CA SER A 71 -18.74 0.20 -9.17
C SER A 71 -18.14 -0.23 -10.51
N ILE A 72 -18.66 -1.31 -11.11
CA ILE A 72 -18.24 -1.80 -12.44
C ILE A 72 -18.28 -0.69 -13.52
N PRO A 73 -19.32 0.17 -13.60
CA PRO A 73 -19.34 1.27 -14.57
C PRO A 73 -18.18 2.26 -14.40
N ARG A 74 -17.76 2.52 -13.15
CA ARG A 74 -16.60 3.36 -12.84
C ARG A 74 -15.30 2.70 -13.33
N LEU A 75 -15.16 1.39 -13.13
CA LEU A 75 -14.00 0.64 -13.62
C LEU A 75 -13.89 0.70 -15.16
N ILE A 76 -15.03 0.59 -15.86
CA ILE A 76 -15.09 0.69 -17.33
C ILE A 76 -14.75 2.11 -17.80
N SER A 77 -15.23 3.16 -17.13
CA SER A 77 -14.93 4.55 -17.51
C SER A 77 -13.43 4.87 -17.34
N MET A 78 -12.79 4.23 -16.37
CA MET A 78 -11.36 4.38 -16.07
C MET A 78 -10.42 3.61 -17.00
N ARG A 79 -10.92 2.78 -17.93
CA ARG A 79 -10.08 1.94 -18.81
C ARG A 79 -8.96 2.70 -19.52
N LYS A 80 -9.21 3.94 -19.96
CA LYS A 80 -8.19 4.78 -20.63
C LYS A 80 -7.10 5.24 -19.67
N ILE A 81 -7.44 5.47 -18.41
CA ILE A 81 -6.49 5.83 -17.35
C ILE A 81 -5.65 4.60 -17.00
N VAL A 82 -6.29 3.44 -16.80
CA VAL A 82 -5.62 2.18 -16.45
C VAL A 82 -4.60 1.79 -17.54
N PHE A 83 -5.04 1.67 -18.80
CA PHE A 83 -4.15 1.24 -19.89
C PHE A 83 -3.30 2.36 -20.49
N GLY A 84 -3.62 3.63 -20.21
CA GLY A 84 -2.83 4.77 -20.67
C GLY A 84 -1.81 5.19 -19.62
N ILE A 85 -2.29 5.79 -18.54
CA ILE A 85 -1.45 6.35 -17.46
C ILE A 85 -0.82 5.23 -16.62
N GLY A 86 -1.57 4.16 -16.30
CA GLY A 86 -1.05 3.03 -15.53
C GLY A 86 0.13 2.34 -16.23
N VAL A 87 -0.04 1.99 -17.51
CA VAL A 87 1.05 1.45 -18.34
C VAL A 87 2.23 2.41 -18.38
N ALA A 88 1.98 3.69 -18.67
CA ALA A 88 3.04 4.69 -18.76
C ALA A 88 3.81 4.80 -17.44
N GLN A 89 3.13 4.82 -16.29
CA GLN A 89 3.77 4.91 -14.98
C GLN A 89 4.68 3.70 -14.72
N VAL A 90 4.18 2.47 -14.93
CA VAL A 90 4.97 1.25 -14.68
C VAL A 90 6.17 1.18 -15.63
N VAL A 91 5.98 1.46 -16.92
CA VAL A 91 7.06 1.41 -17.91
C VAL A 91 8.11 2.48 -17.61
N VAL A 92 7.70 3.74 -17.38
CA VAL A 92 8.64 4.84 -17.13
C VAL A 92 9.41 4.64 -15.83
N SER A 93 8.75 4.21 -14.75
CA SER A 93 9.44 3.92 -13.47
C SER A 93 10.41 2.75 -13.58
N THR A 94 10.00 1.65 -14.24
CA THR A 94 10.87 0.49 -14.48
C THR A 94 12.09 0.89 -15.31
N LEU A 95 11.90 1.57 -16.44
CA LEU A 95 12.99 1.99 -17.32
C LEU A 95 13.92 3.00 -16.65
N SER A 96 13.38 3.94 -15.88
CA SER A 96 14.18 4.91 -15.13
C SER A 96 15.06 4.21 -14.10
N THR A 97 14.49 3.24 -13.38
CA THR A 97 15.25 2.44 -12.39
C THR A 97 16.30 1.57 -13.07
N VAL A 98 15.96 0.94 -14.22
CA VAL A 98 16.92 0.17 -15.01
C VAL A 98 18.09 1.04 -15.45
N ALA A 99 17.82 2.23 -15.97
CA ALA A 99 18.85 3.16 -16.39
C ALA A 99 19.80 3.48 -15.22
N VAL A 100 19.26 3.87 -14.07
CA VAL A 100 20.06 4.15 -12.87
C VAL A 100 20.83 2.91 -12.41
N GLY A 101 20.21 1.75 -12.40
CA GLY A 101 20.87 0.49 -12.00
C GLY A 101 22.04 0.12 -12.90
N LEU A 102 21.89 0.30 -14.22
CA LEU A 102 22.98 0.10 -15.18
C LEU A 102 24.11 1.10 -14.97
N PHE A 103 23.80 2.38 -14.67
CA PHE A 103 24.81 3.38 -14.31
C PHE A 103 25.58 3.03 -13.04
N LEU A 104 24.94 2.33 -12.09
CA LEU A 104 25.56 1.83 -10.87
C LEU A 104 26.34 0.51 -11.07
N GLY A 105 26.38 -0.03 -12.30
CA GLY A 105 27.10 -1.26 -12.64
C GLY A 105 26.35 -2.55 -12.32
N LEU A 106 25.03 -2.49 -12.06
CA LEU A 106 24.20 -3.69 -11.91
C LEU A 106 24.02 -4.39 -13.26
N SER A 107 23.84 -5.71 -13.23
CA SER A 107 23.43 -6.45 -14.43
C SER A 107 22.03 -6.03 -14.87
N TRP A 108 21.75 -6.12 -16.17
CA TRP A 108 20.45 -5.69 -16.71
C TRP A 108 19.28 -6.49 -16.12
N GLN A 109 19.49 -7.77 -15.78
CA GLN A 109 18.48 -8.60 -15.14
C GLN A 109 18.14 -8.11 -13.73
N VAL A 110 19.15 -7.79 -12.93
CA VAL A 110 18.96 -7.28 -11.57
C VAL A 110 18.32 -5.89 -11.61
N ALA A 111 18.79 -5.02 -12.50
CA ALA A 111 18.23 -3.69 -12.68
C ALA A 111 16.76 -3.74 -13.13
N PHE A 112 16.39 -4.70 -14.00
CA PHE A 112 15.01 -4.89 -14.45
C PHE A 112 14.11 -5.43 -13.34
N ALA A 113 14.56 -6.45 -12.60
CA ALA A 113 13.82 -6.97 -11.45
C ALA A 113 13.59 -5.90 -10.39
N LEU A 114 14.62 -5.11 -10.05
CA LEU A 114 14.50 -3.97 -9.14
C LEU A 114 13.56 -2.89 -9.69
N GLY A 115 13.64 -2.60 -11.00
CA GLY A 115 12.73 -1.67 -11.65
C GLY A 115 11.28 -2.07 -11.54
N GLY A 116 10.97 -3.36 -11.75
CA GLY A 116 9.64 -3.91 -11.55
C GLY A 116 9.17 -3.79 -10.10
N ALA A 117 10.04 -4.15 -9.15
CA ALA A 117 9.72 -4.05 -7.73
C ALA A 117 9.46 -2.59 -7.28
N LEU A 118 10.28 -1.64 -7.73
CA LEU A 118 10.15 -0.21 -7.38
C LEU A 118 9.02 0.49 -8.15
N ALA A 119 8.56 -0.06 -9.27
CA ALA A 119 7.42 0.48 -10.02
C ALA A 119 6.08 0.29 -9.29
N MET A 120 5.98 -0.68 -8.37
CA MET A 120 4.75 -1.06 -7.68
C MET A 120 4.49 -0.18 -6.46
N SER A 121 3.21 0.12 -6.22
CA SER A 121 2.72 0.83 -5.04
C SER A 121 1.84 -0.08 -4.17
N SER A 122 1.68 0.26 -2.90
CA SER A 122 0.75 -0.42 -2.01
C SER A 122 -0.68 0.09 -2.22
N SER A 123 -1.53 -0.72 -2.86
CA SER A 123 -2.94 -0.38 -3.14
C SER A 123 -3.74 -0.16 -1.86
N ALA A 124 -3.62 -1.05 -0.87
CA ALA A 124 -4.33 -0.94 0.41
C ALA A 124 -4.03 0.39 1.14
N ILE A 125 -2.77 0.82 1.16
CA ILE A 125 -2.36 2.06 1.84
C ILE A 125 -2.84 3.29 1.08
N VAL A 126 -2.58 3.35 -0.23
CA VAL A 126 -2.93 4.53 -1.05
C VAL A 126 -4.45 4.72 -1.10
N VAL A 127 -5.22 3.64 -1.27
CA VAL A 127 -6.68 3.73 -1.26
C VAL A 127 -7.20 4.14 0.10
N LYS A 128 -6.71 3.54 1.20
CA LYS A 128 -7.10 3.94 2.56
C LYS A 128 -6.82 5.43 2.80
N LEU A 129 -5.67 5.93 2.37
CA LEU A 129 -5.30 7.34 2.49
C LEU A 129 -6.27 8.25 1.73
N LEU A 130 -6.57 7.93 0.47
CA LEU A 130 -7.52 8.70 -0.35
C LEU A 130 -8.94 8.66 0.24
N THR A 131 -9.35 7.53 0.83
CA THR A 131 -10.65 7.42 1.50
C THR A 131 -10.69 8.24 2.80
N GLU A 132 -9.64 8.18 3.63
CA GLU A 132 -9.54 8.97 4.87
C GLU A 132 -9.57 10.48 4.61
N GLN A 133 -9.03 10.93 3.47
CA GLN A 133 -9.03 12.33 3.06
C GLN A 133 -10.25 12.73 2.22
N TYR A 134 -11.19 11.81 1.95
CA TYR A 134 -12.33 12.01 1.04
C TYR A 134 -11.94 12.39 -0.40
N GLU A 135 -10.73 12.00 -0.82
CA GLU A 135 -10.16 12.32 -2.13
C GLU A 135 -10.32 11.20 -3.17
N LEU A 136 -10.88 10.05 -2.79
CA LEU A 136 -11.02 8.89 -3.66
C LEU A 136 -11.76 9.20 -4.97
N HIS A 137 -12.69 10.15 -4.96
CA HIS A 137 -13.51 10.55 -6.11
C HIS A 137 -12.96 11.75 -6.89
N GLN A 138 -11.86 12.35 -6.41
CA GLN A 138 -11.23 13.49 -7.06
C GLN A 138 -10.46 13.05 -8.33
N PRO A 139 -10.13 13.98 -9.24
CA PRO A 139 -9.39 13.65 -10.46
C PRO A 139 -8.08 12.91 -10.20
N HIS A 140 -7.29 13.33 -9.21
CA HIS A 140 -6.05 12.65 -8.84
C HIS A 140 -6.30 11.29 -8.18
N GLY A 141 -7.35 11.15 -7.36
CA GLY A 141 -7.76 9.87 -6.79
C GLY A 141 -8.13 8.84 -7.87
N ASN A 142 -8.85 9.27 -8.91
CA ASN A 142 -9.16 8.42 -10.06
C ASN A 142 -7.91 8.03 -10.87
N ILE A 143 -6.94 8.94 -11.03
CA ILE A 143 -5.67 8.61 -11.70
C ILE A 143 -4.88 7.60 -10.87
N SER A 144 -4.73 7.84 -9.56
CA SER A 144 -4.04 6.92 -8.65
C SER A 144 -4.69 5.54 -8.63
N LEU A 145 -6.01 5.45 -8.51
CA LEU A 145 -6.74 4.19 -8.62
C LEU A 145 -6.50 3.50 -9.96
N GLY A 146 -6.51 4.25 -11.06
CA GLY A 146 -6.23 3.67 -12.38
C GLY A 146 -4.83 3.09 -12.51
N VAL A 147 -3.83 3.76 -11.95
CA VAL A 147 -2.45 3.26 -11.88
C VAL A 147 -2.37 2.01 -11.00
N LEU A 148 -2.97 2.02 -9.81
CA LEU A 148 -2.98 0.88 -8.88
C LEU A 148 -3.63 -0.36 -9.51
N LEU A 149 -4.76 -0.20 -10.20
CA LEU A 149 -5.43 -1.31 -10.90
C LEU A 149 -4.55 -1.91 -12.00
N PHE A 150 -3.76 -1.09 -12.71
CA PHE A 150 -2.81 -1.59 -13.68
C PHE A 150 -1.63 -2.31 -13.01
N GLN A 151 -1.12 -1.78 -11.89
CA GLN A 151 -0.05 -2.40 -11.11
C GLN A 151 -0.47 -3.77 -10.58
N ASP A 152 -1.68 -3.91 -10.04
CA ASP A 152 -2.22 -5.20 -9.56
C ASP A 152 -2.25 -6.25 -10.69
N LEU A 153 -2.59 -5.84 -11.91
CA LEU A 153 -2.56 -6.72 -13.09
C LEU A 153 -1.12 -7.02 -13.55
N ALA A 154 -0.24 -6.03 -13.50
CA ALA A 154 1.15 -6.13 -13.93
C ALA A 154 2.02 -6.92 -12.93
N VAL A 155 1.62 -7.05 -11.67
CA VAL A 155 2.42 -7.78 -10.66
C VAL A 155 2.61 -9.25 -11.02
N VAL A 156 1.60 -9.88 -11.63
CA VAL A 156 1.64 -11.31 -12.01
C VAL A 156 2.79 -11.62 -12.98
N PRO A 157 2.95 -10.94 -14.13
CA PRO A 157 4.09 -11.20 -15.01
C PRO A 157 5.44 -10.85 -14.38
N PHE A 158 5.51 -9.84 -13.50
CA PHE A 158 6.76 -9.51 -12.79
C PHE A 158 7.17 -10.57 -11.77
N LEU A 159 6.23 -11.27 -11.14
CA LEU A 159 6.51 -12.35 -10.18
C LEU A 159 6.98 -13.65 -10.85
N VAL A 160 6.63 -13.86 -12.13
CA VAL A 160 6.99 -15.07 -12.88
C VAL A 160 8.41 -14.99 -13.46
N LEU A 161 8.96 -13.78 -13.59
CA LEU A 161 10.31 -13.50 -14.08
C LEU A 161 11.39 -13.79 -13.03
#